data_AF-A0A948UNC8-F1
#
_entry.id   AF-A0A948UNC8-F1
#
_cell.length_a   1.000
_cell.length_b   1.000
_cell.length_c   1.000
_cell.angle_alpha   90.00
_cell.angle_beta   90.00
_cell.angle_gamma   90.00
#
_symmetry.space_group_name_H-M   'P 1'
#
loop_
_entity.id
_entity.type
_entity.pdbx_description
1 polymer ?
#
loop_
_entity_poly.entity_id
_entity_poly.type
_entity_poly.pdbx_seq_one_letter_code
_entity_poly.pdbx_strand_id
1 'polypeptide(L)'
;MERDLIKRLGNSGYEASLINSKEEFEARSGRYLLTVKIVSYNPGSTAARIIVGFGAGAASLDNKYEFYGTGSEPIMAWDDGVGTSEHWTKIPRKLNANTVKRITEKLTAAK
;
A
#
# COMPACT_ATOMS: atom_id res chain seq x y z
N MET A 1 -2.31 8.39 -3.39
CA MET A 1 -2.19 7.01 -2.88
C MET A 1 -3.25 6.73 -1.83
N GLU A 2 -3.30 7.51 -0.75
CA GLU A 2 -4.26 7.38 0.36
C GLU A 2 -5.73 7.32 -0.08
N ARG A 3 -6.22 8.35 -0.79
CA ARG A 3 -7.62 8.39 -1.26
C ARG A 3 -8.02 7.18 -2.12
N ASP A 4 -7.09 6.69 -2.95
CA ASP A 4 -7.32 5.50 -3.79
C ASP A 4 -7.35 4.22 -2.95
N LEU A 5 -6.51 4.11 -1.90
CA LEU A 5 -6.51 2.97 -1.00
C LEU A 5 -7.82 2.89 -0.21
N ILE A 6 -8.26 4.00 0.38
CA ILE A 6 -9.55 4.10 1.11
C ILE A 6 -10.70 3.70 0.20
N LYS A 7 -10.73 4.22 -1.03
CA LYS A 7 -11.77 3.88 -2.02
C LYS A 7 -11.78 2.38 -2.34
N ARG A 8 -10.61 1.77 -2.55
CA ARG A 8 -10.50 0.34 -2.87
C ARG A 8 -10.93 -0.54 -1.70
N LEU A 9 -10.55 -0.19 -0.47
CA LEU A 9 -11.03 -0.87 0.74
C LEU A 9 -12.56 -0.80 0.83
N GLY A 10 -13.15 0.38 0.59
CA GLY A 10 -14.60 0.56 0.49
C GLY A 10 -15.24 -0.37 -0.55
N ASN A 11 -14.68 -0.42 -1.76
CA ASN A 11 -15.16 -1.31 -2.83
C ASN A 11 -15.03 -2.81 -2.48
N SER A 12 -14.16 -3.17 -1.54
CA SER A 12 -13.97 -4.55 -1.06
C SER A 12 -14.77 -4.87 0.21
N GLY A 13 -15.67 -3.98 0.63
CA GLY A 13 -16.58 -4.21 1.75
C GLY A 13 -16.03 -3.77 3.12
N TYR A 14 -14.96 -2.98 3.15
CA TYR A 14 -14.41 -2.43 4.40
C TYR A 14 -14.83 -0.97 4.61
N GLU A 15 -15.08 -0.60 5.85
CA GLU A 15 -15.13 0.80 6.25
C GLU A 15 -13.70 1.27 6.59
N ALA A 16 -13.19 2.23 5.82
CA ALA A 16 -11.82 2.72 5.97
C ALA A 16 -11.80 4.25 6.09
N SER A 17 -11.03 4.75 7.05
CA SER A 17 -10.72 6.17 7.22
C SER A 17 -9.24 6.33 7.49
N LEU A 18 -8.70 7.51 7.14
CA LEU A 18 -7.37 7.90 7.57
C LEU A 18 -7.43 8.39 9.02
N ILE A 19 -6.43 8.03 9.80
CA ILE A 19 -6.17 8.60 11.14
C ILE A 19 -4.81 9.27 11.10
N ASN A 20 -4.59 10.32 11.89
CA ASN A 20 -3.32 11.05 11.83
C ASN A 20 -2.21 10.37 12.64
N SER A 21 -2.59 9.59 13.66
CA SER A 21 -1.64 8.94 14.55
C SER A 21 -2.15 7.58 15.02
N LYS A 22 -1.24 6.73 15.52
CA LYS A 22 -1.58 5.39 16.01
C LYS A 22 -2.44 5.45 17.27
N GLU A 23 -2.33 6.53 18.04
CA GLU A 23 -3.09 6.77 19.28
C GLU A 23 -4.58 7.00 19.04
N GLU A 24 -4.97 7.43 17.84
CA GLU A 24 -6.38 7.55 17.43
C GLU A 24 -7.01 6.17 17.16
N PHE A 25 -6.21 5.10 17.04
CA PHE A 25 -6.72 3.75 16.79
C PHE A 25 -7.11 3.05 18.09
N GLU A 26 -8.41 2.82 18.25
CA GLU A 26 -8.94 1.97 19.32
C GLU A 26 -8.95 0.50 18.86
N ALA A 27 -8.06 -0.30 19.42
CA ALA A 27 -7.99 -1.73 19.19
C ALA A 27 -9.23 -2.45 19.76
N ARG A 28 -10.09 -2.96 18.88
CA ARG A 28 -11.29 -3.74 19.24
C ARG A 28 -11.63 -4.75 18.16
N SER A 29 -12.40 -5.78 18.51
CA SER A 29 -12.81 -6.81 17.55
C SER A 29 -13.50 -6.19 16.33
N GLY A 30 -13.13 -6.66 15.13
CA GLY A 30 -13.64 -6.14 13.86
C GLY A 30 -13.04 -4.80 13.40
N ARG A 31 -12.13 -4.20 14.17
CA ARG A 31 -11.38 -3.00 13.77
C ARG A 31 -9.91 -3.36 13.55
N TYR A 32 -9.34 -2.78 12.51
CA TYR A 32 -7.96 -3.05 12.11
C TYR A 32 -7.24 -1.75 11.81
N LEU A 33 -5.93 -1.74 12.04
CA LEU A 33 -5.06 -0.64 11.67
C LEU A 33 -4.08 -1.12 10.61
N LEU A 34 -4.08 -0.44 9.47
CA LEU A 34 -3.07 -0.59 8.44
C LEU A 34 -2.12 0.60 8.51
N THR A 35 -0.85 0.33 8.72
CA THR A 35 0.22 1.32 8.53
C THR A 35 0.89 1.08 7.18
N VAL A 36 1.20 2.16 6.48
CA VAL A 36 1.91 2.15 5.20
C VAL A 36 3.06 3.13 5.30
N LYS A 37 4.29 2.62 5.25
CA LYS A 37 5.49 3.44 5.28
C LYS A 37 6.19 3.37 3.94
N ILE A 38 6.39 4.53 3.29
CA ILE A 38 7.25 4.62 2.12
C ILE A 38 8.69 4.42 2.58
N VAL A 39 9.34 3.39 2.05
CA VAL A 39 10.74 3.04 2.35
C VAL A 39 11.67 3.69 1.34
N SER A 40 11.33 3.61 0.07
CA SER A 40 12.13 4.15 -1.02
C SER A 40 11.21 4.71 -2.11
N TYR A 41 11.60 5.82 -2.73
CA TYR A 41 10.90 6.35 -3.90
C TYR A 41 11.92 6.82 -4.93
N ASN A 42 11.85 6.22 -6.12
CA ASN A 42 12.53 6.70 -7.30
C ASN A 42 11.49 7.27 -8.27
N PRO A 43 11.46 8.59 -8.52
CA PRO A 43 10.52 9.19 -9.46
C PRO A 43 10.80 8.79 -10.92
N GLY A 44 11.95 8.20 -11.22
CA GLY A 44 12.42 7.94 -12.57
C GLY A 44 12.88 9.19 -13.31
N SER A 45 13.35 9.01 -14.54
CA SER A 45 13.76 10.10 -15.43
C SER A 45 13.17 9.91 -16.82
N THR A 46 12.21 10.77 -17.19
CA THR A 46 11.58 10.76 -18.51
C THR A 46 12.59 11.04 -19.62
N ALA A 47 13.53 11.97 -19.39
CA ALA A 47 14.57 12.28 -20.36
C ALA A 47 15.53 11.09 -20.57
N ALA A 48 15.87 10.37 -19.51
CA ALA A 48 16.69 9.15 -19.62
C ALA A 48 15.96 8.04 -20.41
N ARG A 49 14.64 7.90 -20.26
CA ARG A 49 13.82 6.97 -21.08
C ARG A 49 13.90 7.29 -22.57
N ILE A 50 13.84 8.58 -22.92
CA ILE A 50 13.87 9.03 -24.31
C ILE A 50 15.24 8.77 -24.94
N ILE A 51 16.33 9.01 -24.19
CA ILE A 51 17.70 8.95 -24.72
C ILE A 51 18.26 7.53 -24.73
N VAL A 52 18.00 6.73 -23.69
CA VAL A 52 18.71 5.44 -23.45
C VAL A 52 17.83 4.22 -23.77
N GLY A 53 16.51 4.39 -23.86
CA GLY A 53 15.58 3.34 -24.25
C GLY A 53 14.88 2.64 -23.08
N PHE A 54 14.25 1.49 -23.38
CA PHE A 54 13.28 0.82 -22.50
C PHE A 54 13.94 0.38 -21.17
N GLY A 55 13.41 0.86 -20.04
CA GLY A 55 13.89 0.54 -18.69
C GLY A 55 14.83 1.59 -18.08
N ALA A 56 15.49 2.42 -18.89
CA ALA A 56 16.30 3.52 -18.37
C ALA A 56 15.41 4.59 -17.72
N GLY A 57 15.67 4.97 -16.48
CA GLY A 57 14.85 5.98 -15.79
C GLY A 57 13.46 5.49 -15.36
N ALA A 58 13.26 4.19 -15.15
CA ALA A 58 12.04 3.65 -14.53
C ALA A 58 11.76 4.32 -13.16
N ALA A 59 10.48 4.51 -12.86
CA ALA A 59 10.04 4.98 -11.55
C ALA A 59 9.78 3.74 -10.66
N SER A 60 10.04 3.84 -9.37
CA SER A 60 9.72 2.79 -8.40
C SER A 60 9.31 3.36 -7.04
N LEU A 61 8.51 2.59 -6.31
CA LEU A 61 8.12 2.88 -4.93
C LEU A 61 8.13 1.57 -4.16
N ASP A 62 8.82 1.57 -3.02
CA ASP A 62 8.84 0.47 -2.08
C ASP A 62 8.18 0.91 -0.78
N ASN A 63 7.28 0.07 -0.27
CA ASN A 63 6.54 0.31 0.95
C ASN A 63 6.72 -0.86 1.92
N LYS A 64 6.76 -0.51 3.21
CA LYS A 64 6.62 -1.44 4.31
C LYS A 64 5.21 -1.29 4.90
N TYR A 65 4.57 -2.41 5.16
CA TYR A 65 3.22 -2.49 5.67
C TYR A 65 3.21 -3.26 6.99
N GLU A 66 2.42 -2.75 7.93
CA GLU A 66 2.11 -3.48 9.16
C GLU A 66 0.61 -3.38 9.40
N PHE A 67 -0.02 -4.54 9.57
CA PHE A 67 -1.46 -4.69 9.73
C PHE A 67 -1.74 -5.26 11.12
N TYR A 68 -2.48 -4.50 11.92
CA TYR A 68 -2.76 -4.75 13.33
C TYR A 68 -4.24 -5.09 13.53
N GLY A 69 -4.51 -5.98 14.47
CA GLY A 69 -5.85 -6.31 14.97
C GLY A 69 -6.05 -5.76 16.37
N THR A 70 -6.43 -6.62 17.31
CA THR A 70 -6.65 -6.25 18.73
C THR A 70 -5.37 -6.20 19.57
N GLY A 71 -4.28 -6.80 19.11
CA GLY A 71 -3.01 -6.87 19.83
C GLY A 71 -2.06 -5.71 19.52
N SER A 72 -1.00 -5.59 20.33
CA SER A 72 0.10 -4.63 20.13
C SER A 72 1.00 -5.00 18.95
N GLU A 73 1.08 -6.29 18.63
CA GLU A 73 1.88 -6.83 17.52
C GLU A 73 1.08 -6.89 16.21
N PRO A 74 1.74 -6.69 15.06
CA PRO A 74 1.08 -6.83 13.77
C PRO A 74 0.68 -8.29 13.52
N ILE A 75 -0.57 -8.50 13.12
CA ILE A 75 -1.07 -9.81 12.66
C ILE A 75 -0.52 -10.18 11.28
N MET A 76 0.04 -9.20 10.57
CA MET A 76 0.75 -9.37 9.31
C MET A 76 1.66 -8.15 9.06
N ALA A 77 2.91 -8.40 8.70
CA ALA A 77 3.85 -7.39 8.23
C ALA A 77 4.49 -7.86 6.92
N TRP A 78 4.68 -6.97 5.96
CA TRP A 78 5.28 -7.30 4.67
C TRP A 78 5.84 -6.07 3.97
N ASP A 79 6.76 -6.30 3.05
CA ASP A 79 7.24 -5.31 2.10
C ASP A 79 6.61 -5.56 0.73
N ASP A 80 6.29 -4.49 0.00
CA ASP A 80 5.85 -4.56 -1.39
C ASP A 80 6.47 -3.40 -2.18
N GLY A 81 6.83 -3.67 -3.42
CA GLY A 81 7.57 -2.76 -4.28
C GLY A 81 7.13 -2.88 -5.72
N VAL A 82 6.91 -1.74 -6.38
CA VAL A 82 6.49 -1.72 -7.79
C VAL A 82 7.32 -0.71 -8.57
N GLY A 83 7.94 -1.19 -9.64
CA GLY A 83 8.60 -0.37 -10.66
C GLY A 83 7.76 -0.24 -11.94
N THR A 84 7.90 0.86 -12.67
CA THR A 84 7.33 1.02 -14.00
C THR A 84 8.19 1.93 -14.89
N SER A 85 8.34 1.53 -16.15
CA SER A 85 8.86 2.38 -17.24
C SER A 85 7.79 3.31 -17.82
N GLU A 86 6.54 3.17 -17.37
CA GLU A 86 5.41 4.00 -17.79
C GLU A 86 5.17 5.18 -16.82
N HIS A 87 3.96 5.76 -16.85
CA HIS A 87 3.59 6.84 -15.94
C HIS A 87 3.58 6.37 -14.48
N TRP A 88 4.27 7.13 -13.62
CA TRP A 88 4.50 6.79 -12.20
C TRP A 88 3.20 6.53 -11.41
N THR A 89 2.07 7.12 -11.81
CA THR A 89 0.77 6.91 -11.16
C THR A 89 0.27 5.47 -11.18
N LYS A 90 0.81 4.61 -12.06
CA LYS A 90 0.52 3.16 -12.05
C LYS A 90 1.06 2.48 -10.79
N ILE A 91 2.18 2.96 -10.25
CA ILE A 91 2.85 2.38 -9.08
C ILE A 91 1.93 2.38 -7.84
N PRO A 92 1.45 3.53 -7.33
CA PRO A 92 0.60 3.54 -6.13
C PRO A 92 -0.72 2.79 -6.34
N ARG A 93 -1.28 2.79 -7.56
CA ARG A 93 -2.50 2.02 -7.88
C ARG A 93 -2.27 0.52 -7.74
N LYS A 94 -1.14 0.02 -8.23
CA LYS A 94 -0.79 -1.40 -8.15
C LYS A 94 -0.51 -1.80 -6.69
N LEU A 95 0.28 -1.02 -5.97
CA LEU A 95 0.57 -1.25 -4.54
C LEU A 95 -0.72 -1.25 -3.70
N ASN A 96 -1.63 -0.31 -3.94
CA ASN A 96 -2.92 -0.30 -3.26
C ASN A 96 -3.78 -1.54 -3.59
N ALA A 97 -3.81 -1.97 -4.86
CA ALA A 97 -4.53 -3.18 -5.26
C ALA A 97 -3.95 -4.45 -4.61
N ASN A 98 -2.61 -4.57 -4.58
CA ASN A 98 -1.92 -5.66 -3.90
C ASN A 98 -2.22 -5.67 -2.39
N THR A 99 -2.22 -4.49 -1.76
CA THR A 99 -2.53 -4.31 -0.34
C THR A 99 -3.93 -4.81 0.01
N VAL A 100 -4.95 -4.36 -0.75
CA VAL A 100 -6.33 -4.80 -0.51
C VAL A 100 -6.48 -6.30 -0.70
N LYS A 101 -5.91 -6.85 -1.79
CA LYS A 101 -5.90 -8.29 -2.02
C LYS A 101 -5.33 -9.05 -0.82
N ARG A 102 -4.17 -8.63 -0.31
CA ARG A 102 -3.48 -9.30 0.79
C ARG A 102 -4.24 -9.20 2.12
N ILE A 103 -4.86 -8.06 2.40
CA ILE A 103 -5.74 -7.88 3.57
C ILE A 103 -6.95 -8.81 3.46
N THR A 104 -7.61 -8.85 2.31
CA THR A 104 -8.77 -9.71 2.10
C THR A 104 -8.43 -11.19 2.21
N GLU A 105 -7.32 -11.63 1.63
CA GLU A 105 -6.81 -12.99 1.80
C GLU A 105 -6.56 -13.32 3.27
N LYS A 106 -5.87 -12.43 4.01
CA LYS A 106 -5.57 -12.64 5.43
C LYS A 106 -6.83 -12.74 6.29
N LEU A 107 -7.82 -11.87 6.07
CA LEU A 107 -9.06 -11.83 6.85
C LEU A 107 -10.04 -12.94 6.46
N THR A 108 -9.97 -13.46 5.24
CA THR A 108 -10.82 -14.57 4.80
C THR A 108 -10.25 -15.91 5.20
N ALA A 109 -8.92 -16.08 5.17
CA ALA A 109 -8.24 -17.28 5.64
C ALA A 109 -8.29 -17.47 7.18
N ALA A 110 -8.67 -16.43 7.92
CA ALA A 110 -8.84 -16.48 9.37
C ALA A 110 -10.27 -16.84 9.82
N LYS A 111 -11.19 -17.06 8.87
CA LYS A 111 -12.55 -17.58 9.13
C LYS A 111 -12.56 -19.09 8.95
#